data_AF-A0A1E3B365-F1
#
_entry.id   AF-A0A1E3B365-F1
#
_cell.length_a   1.000
_cell.length_b   1.000
_cell.length_c   1.000
_cell.angle_alpha   90.00
_cell.angle_beta   90.00
_cell.angle_gamma   90.00
#
_symmetry.space_group_name_H-M   'P 1'
#
loop_
_entity.id
_entity.type
_entity.pdbx_description
1 polymer ?
#
loop_
_entity_poly.entity_id
_entity_poly.type
_entity_poly.pdbx_seq_one_letter_code
_entity_poly.pdbx_strand_id
1 'polypeptide(L)'
;MALFNKKQRLWLKVLCLVYALLFFYCQYRSARDPTSYFFQPEEGYRPRYSVTRIQESLRFLSSSKHLSVRPASLSTDPSLCVGIVTTKRPLAQNLNTTVGSLLDNLSQEQRSDIAVHVLFAHVISSAHPDFGQPWVSQFVDRAFTYEQLGAPIPTLKKLEHERRISEKSLLDYRLTLESCYNQTNSSWILMLEDDVVAQRHWYERTAQALQTVYKWEKQGKIRRWLYLRLFYTEKFLGWNVEDWPVYLAWSIFAISTTAVLGICARQQVHSWQGVLANSFLVVVCFIGVPLGILIYFLAGRMTVQPMRPGVHLMNRHGCCSQALLFPRELVPLVSSYLDWKRCASPGPVDSVMEMLGDQGGLDRLAISPSLMQHVGAASYKENRPSYQWEGMYSVHGAHGVWNVEFEGQS
;
A
#
# COMPACT_ATOMS: atom_id res chain seq x y z
N MET A 1 52.69 25.51 -6.73
CA MET A 1 52.41 25.37 -5.29
C MET A 1 51.26 24.39 -5.11
N ALA A 2 51.38 23.46 -4.15
CA ALA A 2 50.29 22.54 -3.84
C ALA A 2 49.05 23.32 -3.34
N LEU A 3 47.93 23.23 -4.06
CA LEU A 3 46.64 23.85 -3.68
C LEU A 3 46.15 23.48 -2.27
N PHE A 4 46.61 22.34 -1.74
CA PHE A 4 46.25 21.84 -0.41
C PHE A 4 47.46 21.34 0.37
N ASN A 5 47.48 21.60 1.69
CA ASN A 5 48.53 21.13 2.61
C ASN A 5 48.41 19.62 2.91
N LYS A 6 49.42 19.03 3.55
CA LYS A 6 49.45 17.59 3.87
C LYS A 6 48.22 17.14 4.67
N LYS A 7 47.76 17.93 5.64
CA LYS A 7 46.59 17.63 6.48
C LYS A 7 45.30 17.66 5.66
N GLN A 8 45.11 18.67 4.81
CA GLN A 8 43.95 18.78 3.91
C GLN A 8 43.89 17.62 2.91
N ARG A 9 45.02 17.22 2.33
CA ARG A 9 45.09 16.04 1.45
C ARG A 9 44.72 14.76 2.19
N LEU A 10 45.15 14.61 3.44
CA LEU A 10 44.75 13.48 4.28
C LEU A 10 43.24 13.48 4.53
N TRP A 11 42.65 14.63 4.88
CA TRP A 11 41.20 14.78 5.05
C TRP A 11 40.41 14.47 3.79
N LEU A 12 40.88 14.89 2.61
CA LEU A 12 40.24 14.51 1.34
C LEU A 12 40.27 13.00 1.12
N LYS A 13 41.40 12.34 1.40
CA LYS A 13 41.48 10.87 1.32
C LYS A 13 40.52 10.19 2.29
N VAL A 14 40.40 10.71 3.52
CA VAL A 14 39.44 10.20 4.51
C VAL A 14 38.00 10.41 4.03
N LEU A 15 37.67 11.60 3.50
CA LEU A 15 36.34 11.88 2.94
C LEU A 15 36.01 10.94 1.77
N CYS A 16 36.95 10.68 0.86
CA CYS A 16 36.76 9.72 -0.22
C CYS A 16 36.54 8.30 0.30
N LEU A 17 37.31 7.87 1.31
CA LEU A 17 37.15 6.55 1.93
C LEU A 17 35.78 6.43 2.62
N VAL A 18 35.39 7.43 3.41
CA VAL A 18 34.08 7.48 4.08
C VAL A 18 32.95 7.47 3.05
N TYR A 19 33.06 8.26 1.99
CA TYR A 19 32.10 8.28 0.90
C TYR A 19 31.97 6.89 0.23
N ALA A 20 33.10 6.24 -0.07
CA ALA A 20 33.07 4.89 -0.65
C ALA A 20 32.41 3.87 0.29
N LEU A 21 32.73 3.91 1.59
CA LEU A 21 32.10 3.05 2.58
C LEU A 21 30.59 3.31 2.70
N LEU A 22 30.18 4.58 2.71
CA LEU A 22 28.77 4.96 2.72
C LEU A 22 28.05 4.52 1.45
N PHE A 23 28.69 4.65 0.28
CA PHE A 23 28.13 4.20 -0.99
C PHE A 23 27.85 2.70 -0.97
N PHE A 24 28.84 1.88 -0.58
CA PHE A 24 28.65 0.42 -0.48
C PHE A 24 27.64 0.03 0.61
N TYR A 25 27.63 0.75 1.74
CA TYR A 25 26.64 0.54 2.79
C TYR A 25 25.21 0.84 2.29
N CYS A 26 25.00 1.98 1.64
CA CYS A 26 23.72 2.35 1.05
C CYS A 26 23.32 1.38 -0.06
N GLN A 27 24.25 0.94 -0.91
CA GLN A 27 23.98 -0.07 -1.93
C GLN A 27 23.44 -1.36 -1.32
N TYR A 28 24.05 -1.85 -0.24
CA TYR A 28 23.59 -3.06 0.44
C TYR A 28 22.25 -2.87 1.16
N ARG A 29 22.10 -1.78 1.93
CA ARG A 29 20.90 -1.54 2.75
C ARG A 29 19.68 -1.17 1.94
N SER A 30 19.88 -0.49 0.81
CA SER A 30 18.81 0.03 -0.03
C SER A 30 18.46 -0.91 -1.18
N ALA A 31 19.04 -2.11 -1.22
CA ALA A 31 18.76 -3.11 -2.25
C ALA A 31 17.29 -3.53 -2.28
N ARG A 32 16.58 -3.43 -1.15
CA ARG A 32 15.15 -3.76 -1.04
C ARG A 32 14.22 -2.56 -1.19
N ASP A 33 14.74 -1.35 -1.27
CA ASP A 33 13.95 -0.13 -1.31
C ASP A 33 13.56 0.21 -2.76
N PRO A 34 12.27 0.13 -3.16
CA PRO A 34 11.84 0.40 -4.53
C PRO A 34 12.01 1.87 -4.95
N THR A 35 12.34 2.76 -4.01
CA THR A 35 12.60 4.19 -4.25
C THR A 35 14.11 4.50 -4.38
N SER A 36 14.96 3.50 -4.22
CA SER A 36 16.42 3.60 -4.29
C SER A 36 16.94 3.38 -5.71
N TYR A 37 18.04 4.06 -6.05
CA TYR A 37 18.80 3.76 -7.26
C TYR A 37 19.44 2.36 -7.21
N PHE A 38 19.75 1.88 -6.00
CA PHE A 38 20.35 0.56 -5.77
C PHE A 38 19.35 -0.58 -5.70
N PHE A 39 18.07 -0.33 -6.00
CA PHE A 39 17.02 -1.33 -5.90
C PHE A 39 17.33 -2.57 -6.73
N GLN A 40 17.26 -3.73 -6.09
CA GLN A 40 17.36 -5.03 -6.72
C GLN A 40 15.98 -5.69 -6.64
N PRO A 41 15.22 -5.77 -7.77
CA PRO A 41 13.87 -6.33 -7.76
C PRO A 41 13.80 -7.74 -7.17
N GLU A 42 14.85 -8.53 -7.34
CA GLU A 42 14.98 -9.87 -6.78
C GLU A 42 14.91 -9.83 -5.25
N GLU A 43 15.70 -9.00 -4.59
CA GLU A 43 15.74 -8.92 -3.13
C GLU A 43 14.57 -8.10 -2.54
N GLY A 44 14.13 -7.06 -3.24
CA GLY A 44 13.03 -6.20 -2.82
C GLY A 44 11.68 -6.90 -2.82
N TYR A 45 11.37 -7.61 -3.90
CA TYR A 45 10.09 -8.30 -4.07
C TYR A 45 10.13 -9.78 -3.64
N ARG A 46 11.20 -10.21 -2.97
CA ARG A 46 11.31 -11.58 -2.47
C ARG A 46 10.20 -11.88 -1.45
N PRO A 47 9.27 -12.79 -1.75
CA PRO A 47 8.21 -13.11 -0.81
C PRO A 47 8.77 -13.99 0.31
N ARG A 48 8.41 -13.66 1.56
CA ARG A 48 8.80 -14.38 2.77
C ARG A 48 7.58 -14.58 3.66
N TYR A 49 7.04 -13.50 4.20
CA TYR A 49 5.88 -13.53 5.07
C TYR A 49 4.60 -13.86 4.28
N SER A 50 4.45 -13.33 3.07
CA SER A 50 3.31 -13.64 2.21
C SER A 50 3.16 -15.12 1.92
N VAL A 51 4.26 -15.82 1.59
CA VAL A 51 4.23 -17.27 1.33
C VAL A 51 3.79 -18.04 2.57
N THR A 52 4.30 -17.66 3.74
CA THR A 52 3.89 -18.26 5.01
C THR A 52 2.41 -18.05 5.27
N ARG A 53 1.90 -16.82 5.09
CA ARG A 53 0.47 -16.50 5.26
C ARG A 53 -0.43 -17.22 4.26
N ILE A 54 0.00 -17.37 3.01
CA ILE A 54 -0.73 -18.15 2.01
C ILE A 54 -0.85 -19.61 2.48
N GLN A 55 0.24 -20.24 2.91
CA GLN A 55 0.20 -21.62 3.38
C GLN A 55 -0.68 -21.79 4.63
N GLU A 56 -0.62 -20.85 5.57
CA GLU A 56 -1.47 -20.83 6.76
C GLU A 56 -2.95 -20.71 6.40
N SER A 57 -3.30 -19.80 5.48
CA SER A 57 -4.68 -19.60 5.02
C SER A 57 -5.27 -20.85 4.36
N LEU A 58 -4.49 -21.53 3.51
CA LEU A 58 -4.94 -22.75 2.84
C LEU A 58 -5.06 -23.91 3.82
N ARG A 59 -4.13 -24.02 4.79
CA ARG A 59 -4.22 -25.00 5.88
C ARG A 59 -5.48 -24.79 6.71
N PHE A 60 -5.80 -23.55 7.06
CA PHE A 60 -7.02 -23.18 7.78
C PHE A 60 -8.29 -23.65 7.04
N LEU A 61 -8.41 -23.33 5.75
CA LEU A 61 -9.58 -23.73 4.95
C LEU A 61 -9.72 -25.25 4.79
N SER A 62 -8.60 -25.97 4.73
CA SER A 62 -8.60 -27.44 4.58
C SER A 62 -8.89 -28.20 5.89
N SER A 63 -8.82 -27.54 7.05
CA SER A 63 -8.93 -28.20 8.35
C SER A 63 -10.39 -28.47 8.73
N SER A 64 -10.75 -29.75 8.82
CA SER A 64 -12.09 -30.21 9.23
C SER A 64 -12.49 -29.78 10.64
N LYS A 65 -11.54 -29.32 11.48
CA LYS A 65 -11.82 -28.85 12.85
C LYS A 65 -12.58 -27.52 12.88
N HIS A 66 -12.61 -26.77 11.78
CA HIS A 66 -13.30 -25.47 11.70
C HIS A 66 -14.74 -25.58 11.18
N LEU A 67 -15.34 -26.78 11.20
CA LEU A 67 -16.77 -27.02 10.97
C LEU A 67 -17.69 -26.22 11.92
N SER A 68 -17.15 -25.66 13.01
CA SER A 68 -17.84 -24.82 13.99
C SER A 68 -17.70 -23.32 13.76
N VAL A 69 -16.85 -22.87 12.82
CA VAL A 69 -16.77 -21.47 12.39
C VAL A 69 -17.91 -21.23 11.40
N ARG A 70 -19.15 -21.34 11.88
CA ARG A 70 -20.32 -21.01 11.08
C ARG A 70 -20.26 -19.51 10.76
N PRO A 71 -20.69 -19.10 9.55
CA PRO A 71 -21.08 -17.71 9.28
C PRO A 71 -21.81 -17.15 10.49
N ALA A 72 -21.46 -15.93 10.92
CA ALA A 72 -22.13 -15.31 12.05
C ALA A 72 -23.64 -15.40 11.82
N SER A 73 -24.40 -15.97 12.76
CA SER A 73 -25.85 -15.91 12.61
C SER A 73 -26.22 -14.44 12.52
N LEU A 74 -27.02 -14.08 11.51
CA LEU A 74 -27.51 -12.72 11.22
C LEU A 74 -28.17 -11.98 12.42
N SER A 75 -28.22 -12.60 13.59
CA SER A 75 -28.69 -12.06 14.86
C SER A 75 -27.68 -11.17 15.59
N THR A 76 -26.40 -11.20 15.25
CA THR A 76 -25.40 -10.25 15.77
C THR A 76 -25.09 -9.23 14.69
N ASP A 77 -25.44 -7.96 14.91
CA ASP A 77 -25.08 -6.86 14.00
C ASP A 77 -23.53 -6.72 13.97
N PRO A 78 -22.85 -7.11 12.88
CA PRO A 78 -21.39 -7.11 12.84
C PRO A 78 -20.87 -5.68 12.72
N SER A 79 -19.82 -5.31 13.46
CA SER A 79 -19.26 -3.96 13.36
C SER A 79 -18.53 -3.71 12.03
N LEU A 80 -18.04 -4.79 11.39
CA LEU A 80 -17.28 -4.75 10.14
C LEU A 80 -17.93 -5.61 9.05
N CYS A 81 -18.18 -5.04 7.88
CA CYS A 81 -18.50 -5.79 6.67
C CYS A 81 -17.33 -5.76 5.69
N VAL A 82 -16.84 -6.93 5.28
CA VAL A 82 -15.81 -7.10 4.28
C VAL A 82 -16.47 -7.42 2.94
N GLY A 83 -16.36 -6.51 1.98
CA GLY A 83 -16.82 -6.70 0.61
C GLY A 83 -15.66 -7.07 -0.31
N ILE A 84 -15.71 -8.26 -0.91
CA ILE A 84 -14.69 -8.77 -1.83
C ILE A 84 -15.27 -8.83 -3.24
N VAL A 85 -14.58 -8.21 -4.20
CA VAL A 85 -14.91 -8.33 -5.63
C VAL A 85 -14.01 -9.41 -6.23
N THR A 86 -14.61 -10.47 -6.78
CA THR A 86 -13.87 -11.58 -7.42
C THR A 86 -14.22 -11.70 -8.90
N THR A 87 -13.21 -11.90 -9.73
CA THR A 87 -13.37 -12.12 -11.18
C THR A 87 -12.57 -13.33 -11.60
N LYS A 88 -12.95 -13.97 -12.71
CA LYS A 88 -12.17 -15.09 -13.24
C LYS A 88 -10.80 -14.59 -13.70
N ARG A 89 -9.76 -14.93 -12.93
CA ARG A 89 -8.38 -14.57 -13.27
C ARG A 89 -7.75 -15.57 -14.26
N PRO A 90 -6.82 -15.14 -15.12
CA PRO A 90 -6.24 -16.00 -16.14
C PRO A 90 -5.20 -16.99 -15.60
N LEU A 91 -4.43 -16.61 -14.57
CA LEU A 91 -3.31 -17.41 -14.06
C LEU A 91 -3.67 -18.22 -12.81
N ALA A 92 -4.15 -17.55 -11.77
CA ALA A 92 -4.47 -18.16 -10.49
C ALA A 92 -5.69 -17.45 -9.87
N GLN A 93 -6.60 -18.23 -9.30
CA GLN A 93 -7.63 -17.69 -8.40
C GLN A 93 -7.02 -17.61 -7.00
N ASN A 94 -7.26 -16.51 -6.30
CA ASN A 94 -6.70 -16.26 -4.96
C ASN A 94 -7.79 -16.04 -3.90
N LEU A 95 -9.07 -16.15 -4.27
CA LEU A 95 -10.18 -15.85 -3.37
C LEU A 95 -10.14 -16.72 -2.11
N ASN A 96 -9.80 -18.00 -2.24
CA ASN A 96 -9.62 -18.91 -1.12
C ASN A 96 -8.50 -18.43 -0.17
N THR A 97 -7.34 -18.04 -0.70
CA THR A 97 -6.24 -17.46 0.07
C THR A 97 -6.68 -16.17 0.77
N THR A 98 -7.37 -15.27 0.07
CA THR A 98 -7.87 -14.02 0.66
C THR A 98 -8.81 -14.30 1.82
N VAL A 99 -9.89 -15.05 1.60
CA VAL A 99 -10.87 -15.40 2.64
C VAL A 99 -10.21 -16.17 3.78
N GLY A 100 -9.39 -17.18 3.47
CA GLY A 100 -8.68 -17.95 4.46
C GLY A 100 -7.76 -17.09 5.32
N SER A 101 -7.02 -16.16 4.72
CA SER A 101 -6.07 -15.31 5.47
C SER A 101 -6.74 -14.26 6.34
N LEU A 102 -7.94 -13.79 5.94
CA LEU A 102 -8.76 -12.86 6.71
C LEU A 102 -9.33 -13.50 7.97
N LEU A 103 -9.74 -14.76 7.87
CA LEU A 103 -10.45 -15.47 8.93
C LEU A 103 -9.53 -16.32 9.82
N ASP A 104 -8.39 -16.74 9.28
CA ASP A 104 -7.36 -17.43 10.05
C ASP A 104 -6.87 -16.57 11.22
N ASN A 105 -6.62 -17.24 12.36
CA ASN A 105 -6.17 -16.63 13.61
C ASN A 105 -7.16 -15.64 14.27
N LEU A 106 -8.41 -15.55 13.80
CA LEU A 106 -9.47 -14.84 14.52
C LEU A 106 -10.04 -15.70 15.65
N SER A 107 -10.29 -15.08 16.81
CA SER A 107 -11.14 -15.67 17.85
C SER A 107 -12.58 -15.78 17.38
N GLN A 108 -13.39 -16.60 18.06
CA GLN A 108 -14.81 -16.76 17.73
C GLN A 108 -15.58 -15.42 17.83
N GLU A 109 -15.23 -14.59 18.81
CA GLU A 109 -15.81 -13.25 19.00
C GLU A 109 -15.46 -12.34 17.82
N GLN A 110 -14.17 -12.26 17.46
CA GLN A 110 -13.72 -11.47 16.30
C GLN A 110 -14.35 -11.95 15.00
N ARG A 111 -14.48 -13.26 14.79
CA ARG A 111 -15.16 -13.79 13.60
C ARG A 111 -16.64 -13.42 13.58
N SER A 112 -17.32 -13.44 14.73
CA SER A 112 -18.74 -13.09 14.81
C SER A 112 -19.02 -11.60 14.54
N ASP A 113 -18.01 -10.74 14.70
CA ASP A 113 -18.10 -9.30 14.43
C ASP A 113 -17.85 -8.93 12.95
N ILE A 114 -17.53 -9.92 12.11
CA ILE A 114 -17.19 -9.72 10.69
C ILE A 114 -18.23 -10.41 9.81
N ALA A 115 -18.83 -9.66 8.88
CA ALA A 115 -19.56 -10.21 7.75
C ALA A 115 -18.70 -10.20 6.49
N VAL A 116 -18.60 -11.33 5.79
CA VAL A 116 -17.87 -11.47 4.53
C VAL A 116 -18.86 -11.60 3.39
N HIS A 117 -18.90 -10.57 2.53
CA HIS A 117 -19.66 -10.55 1.30
C HIS A 117 -18.71 -10.71 0.10
N VAL A 118 -19.06 -11.59 -0.83
CA VAL A 118 -18.28 -11.80 -2.06
C VAL A 118 -19.20 -11.57 -3.26
N LEU A 119 -18.82 -10.66 -4.16
CA LEU A 119 -19.47 -10.53 -5.46
C LEU A 119 -18.68 -11.32 -6.50
N PHE A 120 -19.31 -12.34 -7.07
CA PHE A 120 -18.80 -13.03 -8.26
C PHE A 120 -19.09 -12.18 -9.50
N ALA A 121 -18.18 -11.25 -9.79
CA ALA A 121 -18.33 -10.18 -10.76
C ALA A 121 -18.12 -10.64 -12.22
N HIS A 122 -18.93 -11.59 -12.65
CA HIS A 122 -18.98 -12.09 -14.02
C HIS A 122 -20.44 -12.35 -14.41
N VAL A 123 -20.87 -11.92 -15.61
CA VAL A 123 -22.27 -12.09 -16.05
C VAL A 123 -22.71 -13.56 -16.00
N ILE A 124 -21.79 -14.48 -16.27
CA ILE A 124 -21.98 -15.91 -16.06
C ILE A 124 -21.20 -16.31 -14.82
N SER A 125 -21.80 -16.26 -13.62
CA SER A 125 -21.07 -16.51 -12.36
C SER A 125 -20.46 -17.92 -12.29
N SER A 126 -21.11 -18.91 -12.90
CA SER A 126 -20.58 -20.30 -13.01
C SER A 126 -19.30 -20.43 -13.84
N ALA A 127 -18.89 -19.39 -14.58
CA ALA A 127 -17.61 -19.37 -15.26
C ALA A 127 -16.43 -19.20 -14.29
N HIS A 128 -16.67 -18.71 -13.07
CA HIS A 128 -15.67 -18.52 -12.03
C HIS A 128 -15.39 -19.86 -11.30
N PRO A 129 -14.13 -20.34 -11.23
CA PRO A 129 -13.81 -21.66 -10.66
C PRO A 129 -14.25 -21.87 -9.21
N ASP A 130 -14.21 -20.81 -8.40
CA ASP A 130 -14.65 -20.86 -7.00
C ASP A 130 -16.17 -20.77 -6.82
N PHE A 131 -16.95 -20.43 -7.85
CA PHE A 131 -18.39 -20.31 -7.70
C PHE A 131 -19.02 -21.69 -7.44
N GLY A 132 -19.79 -21.80 -6.35
CA GLY A 132 -20.45 -23.05 -5.95
C GLY A 132 -19.54 -24.05 -5.25
N GLN A 133 -18.28 -23.72 -4.97
CA GLN A 133 -17.40 -24.59 -4.19
C GLN A 133 -17.89 -24.70 -2.74
N PRO A 134 -17.80 -25.89 -2.09
CA PRO A 134 -18.29 -26.08 -0.73
C PRO A 134 -17.70 -25.10 0.29
N TRP A 135 -16.40 -24.79 0.15
CA TRP A 135 -15.70 -23.87 1.05
C TRP A 135 -16.29 -22.45 1.02
N VAL A 136 -16.84 -22.00 -0.11
CA VAL A 136 -17.47 -20.67 -0.20
C VAL A 136 -18.65 -20.60 0.74
N SER A 137 -19.58 -21.56 0.66
CA SER A 137 -20.74 -21.60 1.56
C SER A 137 -20.39 -21.81 3.04
N GLN A 138 -19.19 -22.33 3.32
CA GLN A 138 -18.72 -22.56 4.69
C GLN A 138 -18.12 -21.30 5.32
N PHE A 139 -17.38 -20.51 4.56
CA PHE A 139 -16.57 -19.40 5.11
C PHE A 139 -17.06 -18.00 4.71
N VAL A 140 -17.84 -17.89 3.63
CA VAL A 140 -18.40 -16.62 3.14
C VAL A 140 -19.85 -16.50 3.64
N ASP A 141 -20.17 -15.40 4.31
CA ASP A 141 -21.51 -15.18 4.85
C ASP A 141 -22.54 -14.93 3.73
N ARG A 142 -22.15 -14.19 2.69
CA ARG A 142 -23.00 -13.97 1.50
C ARG A 142 -22.20 -13.95 0.20
N ALA A 143 -22.53 -14.85 -0.72
CA ALA A 143 -22.02 -14.86 -2.08
C ALA A 143 -23.09 -14.31 -3.03
N PHE A 144 -22.78 -13.23 -3.73
CA PHE A 144 -23.70 -12.53 -4.63
C PHE A 144 -23.37 -12.75 -6.10
N THR A 145 -24.42 -12.82 -6.92
CA THR A 145 -24.36 -12.59 -8.38
C THR A 145 -24.92 -11.20 -8.72
N TYR A 146 -24.73 -10.77 -9.97
CA TYR A 146 -25.28 -9.51 -10.44
C TYR A 146 -26.81 -9.44 -10.38
N GLU A 147 -27.50 -10.55 -10.65
CA GLU A 147 -28.96 -10.64 -10.59
C GLU A 147 -29.47 -10.41 -9.18
N GLN A 148 -28.82 -11.00 -8.17
CA GLN A 148 -29.19 -10.85 -6.76
C GLN A 148 -29.01 -9.42 -6.26
N LEU A 149 -28.08 -8.66 -6.84
CA LEU A 149 -27.85 -7.25 -6.53
C LEU A 149 -28.64 -6.30 -7.44
N GLY A 150 -29.50 -6.81 -8.33
CA GLY A 150 -30.30 -5.98 -9.25
C GLY A 150 -29.46 -5.17 -10.24
N ALA A 151 -28.27 -5.66 -10.60
CA ALA A 151 -27.35 -4.95 -11.49
C ALA A 151 -27.86 -4.92 -12.95
N PRO A 152 -27.47 -3.90 -13.75
CA PRO A 152 -27.94 -3.77 -15.13
C PRO A 152 -27.24 -4.77 -16.07
N ILE A 153 -27.72 -6.01 -16.10
CA ILE A 153 -27.14 -7.13 -16.89
C ILE A 153 -26.86 -6.77 -18.36
N PRO A 154 -27.75 -6.08 -19.11
CA PRO A 154 -27.45 -5.70 -20.49
C PRO A 154 -26.25 -4.75 -20.60
N THR A 155 -26.08 -3.85 -19.63
CA THR A 155 -24.93 -2.94 -19.59
C THR A 155 -23.66 -3.72 -19.27
N LEU A 156 -23.70 -4.62 -18.27
CA LEU A 156 -22.56 -5.46 -17.90
C LEU A 156 -22.08 -6.35 -19.04
N LYS A 157 -23.01 -7.01 -19.76
CA LYS A 157 -22.70 -7.78 -20.97
C LYS A 157 -21.96 -6.96 -22.01
N LYS A 158 -22.41 -5.72 -22.24
CA LYS A 158 -21.77 -4.79 -23.17
C LYS A 158 -20.35 -4.43 -22.69
N LEU A 159 -20.18 -4.07 -21.42
CA LEU A 159 -18.88 -3.71 -20.86
C LEU A 159 -17.87 -4.87 -20.92
N GLU A 160 -18.30 -6.10 -20.62
CA GLU A 160 -17.48 -7.30 -20.73
C GLU A 160 -17.09 -7.59 -22.20
N HIS A 161 -18.05 -7.49 -23.12
CA HIS A 161 -17.81 -7.72 -24.55
C HIS A 161 -16.85 -6.68 -25.15
N GLU A 162 -17.04 -5.39 -24.83
CA GLU A 162 -16.20 -4.28 -25.27
C GLU A 162 -14.87 -4.18 -24.50
N ARG A 163 -14.64 -5.03 -23.50
CA ARG A 163 -13.47 -5.00 -22.61
C ARG A 163 -13.28 -3.64 -21.92
N ARG A 164 -14.38 -3.00 -21.52
CA ARG A 164 -14.41 -1.74 -20.76
C ARG A 164 -14.22 -2.01 -19.27
N ILE A 165 -13.00 -2.39 -18.91
CA ILE A 165 -12.68 -2.92 -17.59
C ILE A 165 -12.82 -1.85 -16.51
N SER A 166 -12.39 -0.60 -16.76
CA SER A 166 -12.48 0.48 -15.77
C SER A 166 -13.92 0.76 -15.36
N GLU A 167 -14.84 0.88 -16.32
CA GLU A 167 -16.27 1.10 -16.09
C GLU A 167 -16.92 -0.06 -15.35
N LYS A 168 -16.59 -1.29 -15.74
CA LYS A 168 -17.08 -2.49 -15.08
C LYS A 168 -16.57 -2.54 -13.63
N SER A 169 -15.27 -2.33 -13.40
CA SER A 169 -14.70 -2.33 -12.05
C SER A 169 -15.30 -1.26 -11.14
N LEU A 170 -15.65 -0.07 -11.65
CA LEU A 170 -16.37 0.96 -10.87
C LEU A 170 -17.75 0.46 -10.45
N LEU A 171 -18.48 -0.17 -11.37
CA LEU A 171 -19.80 -0.76 -11.08
C LEU A 171 -19.69 -1.92 -10.08
N ASP A 172 -18.74 -2.83 -10.26
CA ASP A 172 -18.53 -3.99 -9.39
C ASP A 172 -18.17 -3.55 -7.96
N TYR A 173 -17.27 -2.56 -7.85
CA TYR A 173 -16.87 -2.00 -6.56
C TYR A 173 -18.06 -1.35 -5.85
N ARG A 174 -18.84 -0.54 -6.59
CA ARG A 174 -20.05 0.11 -6.07
C ARG A 174 -21.07 -0.92 -5.60
N LEU A 175 -21.38 -1.95 -6.40
CA LEU A 175 -22.37 -2.98 -6.05
C LEU A 175 -21.97 -3.74 -4.79
N THR A 176 -20.69 -4.09 -4.66
CA THR A 176 -20.18 -4.77 -3.46
C THR A 176 -20.22 -3.85 -2.24
N LEU A 177 -19.84 -2.59 -2.38
CA LEU A 177 -19.92 -1.58 -1.32
C LEU A 177 -21.37 -1.38 -0.84
N GLU A 178 -22.31 -1.25 -1.78
CA GLU A 178 -23.74 -1.14 -1.52
C GLU A 178 -24.31 -2.43 -0.89
N SER A 179 -23.78 -3.61 -1.24
CA SER A 179 -24.20 -4.88 -0.63
C SER A 179 -23.91 -4.90 0.88
N CYS A 180 -22.73 -4.44 1.29
CA CYS A 180 -22.38 -4.31 2.71
C CYS A 180 -23.27 -3.26 3.39
N TYR A 181 -23.41 -2.09 2.77
CA TYR A 181 -24.22 -1.00 3.32
C TYR A 181 -25.69 -1.37 3.52
N ASN A 182 -26.31 -2.05 2.54
CA ASN A 182 -27.74 -2.35 2.56
C ASN A 182 -28.10 -3.60 3.36
N GLN A 183 -27.18 -4.57 3.47
CA GLN A 183 -27.47 -5.88 4.08
C GLN A 183 -26.95 -6.01 5.51
N THR A 184 -26.16 -5.05 6.00
CA THR A 184 -25.66 -5.01 7.38
C THR A 184 -25.76 -3.61 7.99
N ASN A 185 -25.76 -3.54 9.32
CA ASN A 185 -25.65 -2.29 10.09
C ASN A 185 -24.19 -1.94 10.45
N SER A 186 -23.21 -2.53 9.76
CA SER A 186 -21.79 -2.38 10.09
C SER A 186 -21.33 -0.93 10.01
N SER A 187 -20.67 -0.46 11.07
CA SER A 187 -20.08 0.87 11.17
C SER A 187 -18.92 1.06 10.19
N TRP A 188 -18.25 -0.04 9.83
CA TRP A 188 -17.11 -0.05 8.95
C TRP A 188 -17.31 -1.00 7.78
N ILE A 189 -16.88 -0.59 6.59
CA ILE A 189 -16.96 -1.40 5.37
C ILE A 189 -15.57 -1.50 4.75
N LEU A 190 -14.99 -2.70 4.79
CA LEU A 190 -13.68 -3.00 4.20
C LEU A 190 -13.86 -3.56 2.79
N MET A 191 -13.41 -2.82 1.80
CA MET A 191 -13.39 -3.26 0.41
C MET A 191 -12.06 -3.92 0.08
N LEU A 192 -12.12 -5.13 -0.45
CA LEU A 192 -10.96 -5.92 -0.84
C LEU A 192 -11.04 -6.39 -2.31
N GLU A 193 -9.87 -6.52 -2.92
CA GLU A 193 -9.70 -7.36 -4.10
C GLU A 193 -9.51 -8.84 -3.69
N ASP A 194 -9.79 -9.76 -4.60
CA ASP A 194 -9.71 -11.23 -4.41
C ASP A 194 -8.28 -11.81 -4.43
N ASP A 195 -7.26 -10.95 -4.52
CA ASP A 195 -5.85 -11.33 -4.61
C ASP A 195 -4.98 -10.64 -3.55
N VAL A 196 -5.50 -10.56 -2.34
CA VAL A 196 -4.80 -10.04 -1.17
C VAL A 196 -4.58 -11.11 -0.11
N VAL A 197 -3.53 -10.94 0.70
CA VAL A 197 -3.27 -11.76 1.89
C VAL A 197 -3.16 -10.87 3.13
N ALA A 198 -3.86 -11.23 4.20
CA ALA A 198 -3.88 -10.47 5.45
C ALA A 198 -2.77 -10.89 6.44
N GLN A 199 -2.27 -9.95 7.23
CA GLN A 199 -1.45 -10.26 8.41
C GLN A 199 -2.25 -11.02 9.47
N ARG A 200 -1.58 -11.84 10.31
CA ARG A 200 -2.23 -12.64 11.38
C ARG A 200 -3.11 -11.84 12.36
N HIS A 201 -2.74 -10.59 12.64
CA HIS A 201 -3.43 -9.73 13.62
C HIS A 201 -4.00 -8.46 12.95
N TRP A 202 -4.41 -8.57 11.68
CA TRP A 202 -4.90 -7.42 10.92
C TRP A 202 -6.12 -6.77 11.59
N TYR A 203 -7.04 -7.57 12.13
CA TYR A 203 -8.29 -7.08 12.72
C TYR A 203 -8.02 -6.19 13.94
N GLU A 204 -7.23 -6.68 14.89
CA GLU A 204 -6.86 -5.96 16.13
C GLU A 204 -6.07 -4.68 15.81
N ARG A 205 -5.09 -4.76 14.90
CA ARG A 205 -4.30 -3.61 14.46
C ARG A 205 -5.16 -2.56 13.76
N THR A 206 -6.16 -2.99 13.00
CA THR A 206 -7.13 -2.08 12.36
C THR A 206 -8.00 -1.40 13.41
N ALA A 207 -8.52 -2.14 14.39
CA ALA A 207 -9.30 -1.57 15.49
C ALA A 207 -8.49 -0.53 16.29
N GLN A 208 -7.22 -0.82 16.60
CA GLN A 208 -6.31 0.13 17.27
C GLN A 208 -6.03 1.38 16.42
N ALA A 209 -5.87 1.21 15.10
CA ALA A 209 -5.72 2.32 14.17
C ALA A 209 -6.96 3.22 14.16
N LEU A 210 -8.16 2.64 14.09
CA LEU A 210 -9.43 3.38 14.15
C LEU A 210 -9.59 4.18 15.43
N GLN A 211 -9.18 3.64 16.59
CA GLN A 211 -9.17 4.40 17.84
C GLN A 211 -8.25 5.63 17.77
N THR A 212 -7.14 5.53 17.05
CA THR A 212 -6.22 6.66 16.81
C THR A 212 -6.84 7.70 15.90
N VAL A 213 -7.48 7.26 14.80
CA VAL A 213 -8.22 8.14 13.87
C VAL A 213 -9.30 8.91 14.60
N TYR A 214 -10.12 8.23 15.41
CA TYR A 214 -11.18 8.87 16.19
C TYR A 214 -10.65 9.92 17.18
N LYS A 215 -9.50 9.66 17.81
CA LYS A 215 -8.82 10.65 18.66
C LYS A 215 -8.36 11.86 17.84
N TRP A 216 -7.87 11.66 16.63
CA TRP A 216 -7.43 12.75 15.75
C TRP A 216 -8.60 13.61 15.27
N GLU A 217 -9.74 13.00 14.92
CA GLU A 217 -10.97 13.72 14.56
C GLU A 217 -11.44 14.60 15.72
N LYS A 218 -11.53 14.03 16.93
CA LYS A 218 -11.91 14.78 18.15
C LYS A 218 -10.98 15.95 18.46
N GLN A 219 -9.71 15.82 18.13
CA GLN A 219 -8.69 16.86 18.35
C GLN A 219 -8.61 17.86 17.19
N GLY A 220 -9.39 17.69 16.12
CA GLY A 220 -9.32 18.53 14.92
C GLY A 220 -7.99 18.42 14.16
N LYS A 221 -7.26 17.31 14.33
CA LYS A 221 -5.97 17.07 13.65
C LYS A 221 -6.13 16.62 12.21
N ILE A 222 -7.27 16.01 11.90
CA ILE A 222 -7.65 15.60 10.55
C ILE A 222 -9.03 16.19 10.23
N ARG A 223 -9.28 16.34 8.95
CA ARG A 223 -10.60 16.68 8.41
C ARG A 223 -11.46 15.42 8.38
N ARG A 224 -12.67 15.58 7.85
CA ARG A 224 -13.46 14.41 7.43
C ARG A 224 -12.60 13.57 6.48
N TRP A 225 -12.53 12.27 6.73
CA TRP A 225 -11.68 11.35 5.99
C TRP A 225 -12.52 10.38 5.14
N LEU A 226 -11.95 9.94 4.02
CA LEU A 226 -12.61 9.11 3.01
C LEU A 226 -12.49 7.63 3.34
N TYR A 227 -11.26 7.17 3.58
CA TYR A 227 -10.96 5.78 3.94
C TYR A 227 -9.62 5.66 4.67
N LEU A 228 -9.40 4.47 5.23
CA LEU A 228 -8.14 4.02 5.81
C LEU A 228 -7.57 2.90 4.94
N ARG A 229 -6.37 3.09 4.38
CA ARG A 229 -5.65 2.08 3.59
C ARG A 229 -5.02 1.04 4.51
N LEU A 230 -5.35 -0.22 4.28
CA LEU A 230 -4.65 -1.35 4.87
C LEU A 230 -3.57 -1.91 3.95
N PHE A 231 -3.56 -1.49 2.68
CA PHE A 231 -2.51 -1.76 1.71
C PHE A 231 -2.07 -0.48 1.02
N TYR A 232 -0.76 -0.35 0.82
CA TYR A 232 -0.16 0.62 -0.09
C TYR A 232 1.17 0.05 -0.60
N THR A 233 1.63 0.52 -1.76
CA THR A 233 2.97 0.20 -2.26
C THR A 233 3.93 1.36 -2.01
N GLU A 234 5.12 1.04 -1.54
CA GLU A 234 6.17 2.02 -1.25
C GLU A 234 6.80 2.60 -2.52
N LYS A 235 6.58 1.96 -3.68
CA LYS A 235 7.08 2.39 -4.99
C LYS A 235 6.73 3.84 -5.31
N PHE A 236 5.54 4.32 -4.90
CA PHE A 236 5.10 5.70 -5.15
C PHE A 236 5.54 6.68 -4.05
N LEU A 237 6.09 6.18 -2.95
CA LEU A 237 6.52 7.03 -1.83
C LEU A 237 7.93 7.59 -2.02
N GLY A 238 8.52 7.53 -3.20
CA GLY A 238 9.90 8.00 -3.44
C GLY A 238 10.09 9.52 -3.39
N TRP A 239 11.19 9.97 -3.99
CA TRP A 239 11.49 11.40 -4.18
C TRP A 239 10.64 11.94 -5.32
N ASN A 240 9.61 12.71 -4.98
CA ASN A 240 8.63 13.23 -5.93
C ASN A 240 9.05 14.61 -6.45
N VAL A 241 8.92 14.85 -7.76
CA VAL A 241 9.36 16.10 -8.39
C VAL A 241 8.59 17.30 -7.85
N GLU A 242 7.33 17.10 -7.46
CA GLU A 242 6.45 18.11 -6.89
C GLU A 242 7.00 18.73 -5.61
N ASP A 243 7.85 18.00 -4.87
CA ASP A 243 8.43 18.42 -3.60
C ASP A 243 9.86 19.00 -3.76
N TRP A 244 10.33 19.26 -5.00
CA TRP A 244 11.67 19.81 -5.25
C TRP A 244 12.03 21.07 -4.46
N PRO A 245 11.12 22.04 -4.16
CA PRO A 245 11.48 23.22 -3.39
C PRO A 245 11.87 22.86 -1.95
N VAL A 246 11.21 21.86 -1.38
CA VAL A 246 11.50 21.36 -0.02
C VAL A 246 12.87 20.69 -0.02
N TYR A 247 13.16 19.86 -1.02
CA TYR A 247 14.45 19.18 -1.18
C TYR A 247 15.60 20.18 -1.34
N LEU A 248 15.39 21.22 -2.15
CA LEU A 248 16.36 22.29 -2.33
C LEU A 248 16.59 23.07 -1.03
N ALA A 249 15.52 23.43 -0.31
CA ALA A 249 15.62 24.15 0.96
C ALA A 249 16.46 23.37 1.99
N TRP A 250 16.21 22.07 2.15
CA TRP A 250 17.01 21.22 3.04
C TRP A 250 18.45 21.04 2.57
N SER A 251 18.68 20.98 1.26
CA SER A 251 20.03 20.91 0.68
C SER A 251 20.84 22.19 0.95
N ILE A 252 20.23 23.36 0.75
CA ILE A 252 20.83 24.66 1.09
C ILE A 252 21.09 24.72 2.60
N PHE A 253 20.12 24.33 3.41
CA PHE A 253 20.27 24.32 4.87
C PHE A 253 21.45 23.44 5.32
N ALA A 254 21.62 22.25 4.74
CA ALA A 254 22.75 21.37 5.04
C ALA A 254 24.10 21.99 4.67
N ILE A 255 24.19 22.64 3.50
CA ILE A 255 25.41 23.33 3.05
C ILE A 255 25.72 24.52 3.95
N SER A 256 24.74 25.39 4.21
CA SER A 256 24.89 26.58 5.04
C SER A 256 25.28 26.21 6.48
N THR A 257 24.63 25.21 7.07
CA THR A 257 24.95 24.72 8.41
C THR A 257 26.37 24.18 8.47
N THR A 258 26.80 23.40 7.48
CA THR A 258 28.18 22.90 7.40
C THR A 258 29.19 24.04 7.28
N ALA A 259 28.90 25.07 6.48
CA ALA A 259 29.76 26.25 6.34
C ALA A 259 29.88 27.03 7.66
N VAL A 260 28.75 27.30 8.33
CA VAL A 260 28.73 28.01 9.63
C VAL A 260 29.49 27.23 10.69
N LEU A 261 29.23 25.93 10.83
CA LEU A 261 29.96 25.08 11.78
C LEU A 261 31.46 25.04 11.47
N GLY A 262 31.84 24.98 10.20
CA GLY A 262 33.24 25.06 9.78
C GLY A 262 33.90 26.39 10.15
N ILE A 263 33.21 27.52 9.94
CA ILE A 263 33.72 28.85 10.32
C ILE A 263 33.85 28.96 11.85
N CYS A 264 32.83 28.55 12.60
CA CYS A 264 32.85 28.56 14.06
C CYS A 264 33.97 27.67 14.62
N ALA A 265 34.12 26.45 14.11
CA ALA A 265 35.19 25.53 14.52
C ALA A 265 36.58 26.12 14.22
N ARG A 266 36.73 26.83 13.09
CA ARG A 266 37.97 27.54 12.76
C ARG A 266 38.29 28.65 13.77
N GLN A 267 37.28 29.38 14.23
CA GLN A 267 37.45 30.48 15.18
C GLN A 267 37.74 29.99 16.59
N GLN A 268 37.08 28.91 17.03
CA GLN A 268 37.18 28.40 18.40
C GLN A 268 38.36 27.45 18.63
N VAL A 269 38.81 26.73 17.59
CA VAL A 269 39.83 25.68 17.74
C VAL A 269 41.09 26.02 16.94
N HIS A 270 42.14 26.44 17.65
CA HIS A 270 43.38 26.94 17.05
C HIS A 270 44.08 25.90 16.15
N SER A 271 43.93 24.61 16.44
CA SER A 271 44.51 23.52 15.62
C SER A 271 43.81 23.30 14.27
N TRP A 272 42.59 23.81 14.11
CA TRP A 272 41.78 23.68 12.88
C TRP A 272 41.94 24.85 11.91
N GLN A 273 42.51 25.97 12.37
CA GLN A 273 42.74 27.18 11.55
C GLN A 273 43.51 26.88 10.26
N GLY A 274 44.54 26.03 10.33
CA GLY A 274 45.34 25.63 9.17
C GLY A 274 44.69 24.58 8.25
N VAL A 275 43.62 23.91 8.69
CA VAL A 275 42.90 22.89 7.91
C VAL A 275 41.69 23.51 7.22
N LEU A 276 40.88 24.27 7.96
CA LEU A 276 39.64 24.93 7.50
C LEU A 276 39.92 26.29 6.81
N ALA A 277 40.90 26.31 5.91
CA ALA A 277 41.12 27.46 5.03
C ALA A 277 39.90 27.67 4.12
N ASN A 278 39.67 28.89 3.64
CA ASN A 278 38.52 29.22 2.79
C ASN A 278 38.42 28.30 1.56
N SER A 279 39.55 28.00 0.90
CA SER A 279 39.59 27.09 -0.25
C SER A 279 39.15 25.67 0.09
N PHE A 280 39.51 25.17 1.28
CA PHE A 280 39.12 23.84 1.74
C PHE A 280 37.65 23.80 2.16
N LEU A 281 37.16 24.84 2.85
CA LEU A 281 35.74 24.97 3.19
C LEU A 281 34.86 25.01 1.93
N VAL A 282 35.28 25.71 0.88
CA VAL A 282 34.59 25.71 -0.43
C VAL A 282 34.51 24.30 -1.00
N VAL A 283 35.61 23.53 -0.98
CA VAL A 283 35.59 22.13 -1.44
C VAL A 283 34.65 21.26 -0.60
N VAL A 284 34.68 21.38 0.73
CA VAL A 284 33.77 20.60 1.58
C VAL A 284 32.31 20.97 1.33
N CYS A 285 31.99 22.27 1.23
CA CYS A 285 30.61 22.74 1.10
C CYS A 285 30.03 22.53 -0.31
N PHE A 286 30.84 22.61 -1.37
CA PHE A 286 30.37 22.54 -2.76
C PHE A 286 30.72 21.24 -3.48
N ILE A 287 31.50 20.35 -2.86
CA ILE A 287 31.78 19.01 -3.38
C ILE A 287 31.42 17.95 -2.33
N GLY A 288 31.98 18.04 -1.12
CA GLY A 288 31.76 17.03 -0.07
C GLY A 288 30.31 16.88 0.35
N VAL A 289 29.65 17.99 0.73
CA VAL A 289 28.25 17.99 1.17
C VAL A 289 27.31 17.60 0.01
N PRO A 290 27.42 18.15 -1.21
CA PRO A 290 26.62 17.70 -2.35
C PRO A 290 26.77 16.22 -2.68
N LEU A 291 27.97 15.64 -2.55
CA LEU A 291 28.16 14.19 -2.68
C LEU A 291 27.41 13.40 -1.59
N GLY A 292 27.42 13.86 -0.35
CA GLY A 292 26.62 13.27 0.73
C GLY A 292 25.12 13.36 0.47
N ILE A 293 24.64 14.51 -0.02
CA ILE A 293 23.25 14.71 -0.45
C ILE A 293 22.91 13.76 -1.60
N LEU A 294 23.80 13.59 -2.57
CA LEU A 294 23.60 12.67 -3.68
C LEU A 294 23.40 11.23 -3.18
N ILE A 295 24.28 10.71 -2.31
CA ILE A 295 24.10 9.38 -1.72
C ILE A 295 22.78 9.27 -0.97
N TYR A 296 22.38 10.32 -0.25
CA TYR A 296 21.11 10.34 0.49
C TYR A 296 19.90 10.15 -0.44
N PHE A 297 19.88 10.83 -1.60
CA PHE A 297 18.83 10.61 -2.61
C PHE A 297 18.95 9.24 -3.28
N LEU A 298 20.16 8.81 -3.64
CA LEU A 298 20.41 7.51 -4.29
C LEU A 298 20.02 6.32 -3.41
N ALA A 299 20.16 6.44 -2.08
CA ALA A 299 19.75 5.41 -1.12
C ALA A 299 18.23 5.18 -1.09
N GLY A 300 17.43 6.07 -1.68
CA GLY A 300 15.98 5.94 -1.66
C GLY A 300 15.35 6.42 -0.35
N ARG A 301 14.14 6.96 -0.48
CA ARG A 301 13.43 7.60 0.63
C ARG A 301 13.05 6.58 1.70
N MET A 302 12.63 5.37 1.35
CA MET A 302 12.19 4.39 2.36
C MET A 302 13.34 3.90 3.24
N THR A 303 14.57 3.88 2.71
CA THR A 303 15.76 3.50 3.49
C THR A 303 16.15 4.59 4.48
N VAL A 304 16.12 5.86 4.05
CA VAL A 304 16.63 6.99 4.88
C VAL A 304 15.54 7.70 5.69
N GLN A 305 14.29 7.60 5.27
CA GLN A 305 13.10 8.19 5.88
C GLN A 305 11.87 7.26 5.77
N PRO A 306 11.92 6.07 6.40
CA PRO A 306 10.77 5.16 6.42
C PRO A 306 9.58 5.79 7.14
N MET A 307 8.37 5.38 6.74
CA MET A 307 7.17 5.66 7.52
C MET A 307 7.29 5.00 8.89
N ARG A 308 6.97 5.75 9.95
CA ARG A 308 6.98 5.20 11.31
C ARG A 308 5.78 4.27 11.49
N PRO A 309 5.83 3.26 12.37
CA PRO A 309 4.63 2.47 12.68
C PRO A 309 3.49 3.36 13.21
N GLY A 310 2.27 3.14 12.71
CA GLY A 310 1.06 3.88 13.10
C GLY A 310 0.20 4.32 11.92
N VAL A 311 -0.75 5.21 12.20
CA VAL A 311 -1.63 5.83 11.19
C VAL A 311 -0.96 7.07 10.62
N HIS A 312 -1.08 7.29 9.33
CA HIS A 312 -0.53 8.45 8.61
C HIS A 312 -1.55 9.06 7.67
N LEU A 313 -1.43 10.38 7.47
CA LEU A 313 -2.06 11.06 6.34
C LEU A 313 -1.32 10.68 5.05
N MET A 314 -2.08 10.22 4.06
CA MET A 314 -1.60 9.82 2.74
C MET A 314 -2.55 10.37 1.68
N ASN A 315 -2.64 11.70 1.63
CA ASN A 315 -3.45 12.45 0.66
C ASN A 315 -2.79 12.53 -0.73
N ARG A 316 -1.51 12.15 -0.84
CA ARG A 316 -0.76 12.17 -2.10
C ARG A 316 0.09 10.93 -2.19
N HIS A 317 0.37 10.51 -3.42
CA HIS A 317 1.23 9.37 -3.73
C HIS A 317 0.79 8.05 -3.09
N GLY A 318 -0.45 8.01 -2.58
CA GLY A 318 -1.11 6.76 -2.22
C GLY A 318 -1.56 6.08 -3.50
N CYS A 319 -1.39 4.77 -3.56
CA CYS A 319 -1.97 3.98 -4.62
C CYS A 319 -2.79 2.85 -4.03
N CYS A 320 -3.76 2.51 -4.87
CA CYS A 320 -4.30 1.20 -5.10
C CYS A 320 -5.51 0.83 -4.23
N SER A 321 -6.44 0.07 -4.81
CA SER A 321 -7.76 -0.23 -4.25
C SER A 321 -7.87 -1.59 -3.57
N GLN A 322 -6.75 -2.29 -3.35
CA GLN A 322 -6.72 -3.67 -2.86
C GLN A 322 -7.31 -3.82 -1.46
N ALA A 323 -7.14 -2.83 -0.58
CA ALA A 323 -7.69 -2.88 0.77
C ALA A 323 -7.96 -1.48 1.35
N LEU A 324 -9.22 -1.05 1.23
CA LEU A 324 -9.71 0.26 1.68
C LEU A 324 -10.86 0.09 2.67
N LEU A 325 -10.71 0.64 3.87
CA LEU A 325 -11.74 0.65 4.90
C LEU A 325 -12.48 1.99 4.92
N PHE A 326 -13.78 1.95 4.72
CA PHE A 326 -14.65 3.12 4.70
C PHE A 326 -15.48 3.23 5.99
N PRO A 327 -15.64 4.44 6.55
CA PRO A 327 -16.72 4.74 7.48
C PRO A 327 -18.06 4.61 6.78
N ARG A 328 -19.05 4.00 7.44
CA ARG A 328 -20.38 3.77 6.88
C ARG A 328 -21.02 5.06 6.36
N GLU A 329 -20.86 6.19 7.05
CA GLU A 329 -21.46 7.46 6.65
C GLU A 329 -20.91 8.05 5.35
N LEU A 330 -19.75 7.58 4.86
CA LEU A 330 -19.18 8.00 3.57
C LEU A 330 -19.67 7.15 2.41
N VAL A 331 -20.24 5.96 2.67
CA VAL A 331 -20.63 5.03 1.60
C VAL A 331 -21.64 5.61 0.61
N PRO A 332 -22.73 6.31 1.02
CA PRO A 332 -23.65 6.92 0.06
C PRO A 332 -22.96 7.92 -0.88
N LEU A 333 -22.01 8.71 -0.36
CA LEU A 333 -21.21 9.64 -1.17
C LEU A 333 -20.34 8.87 -2.17
N VAL A 334 -19.59 7.87 -1.70
CA VAL A 334 -18.72 7.05 -2.54
C VAL A 334 -19.52 6.34 -3.64
N SER A 335 -20.61 5.67 -3.29
CA SER A 335 -21.47 4.97 -4.26
C SER A 335 -22.04 5.90 -5.32
N SER A 336 -22.42 7.13 -4.94
CA SER A 336 -22.90 8.13 -5.90
C SER A 336 -21.81 8.62 -6.86
N TYR A 337 -20.56 8.72 -6.37
CA TYR A 337 -19.41 9.17 -7.15
C TYR A 337 -18.88 8.09 -8.10
N LEU A 338 -19.00 6.82 -7.72
CA LEU A 338 -18.66 5.67 -8.56
C LEU A 338 -19.66 5.41 -9.70
N ASP A 339 -20.76 6.16 -9.79
CA ASP A 339 -21.68 6.08 -10.92
C ASP A 339 -21.00 6.60 -12.20
N TRP A 340 -20.28 5.72 -12.89
CA TRP A 340 -19.45 6.04 -14.06
C TRP A 340 -20.23 6.73 -15.19
N LYS A 341 -21.56 6.54 -15.25
CA LYS A 341 -22.42 7.24 -16.23
C LYS A 341 -22.42 8.76 -16.04
N ARG A 342 -22.02 9.24 -14.87
CA ARG A 342 -21.88 10.66 -14.54
C ARG A 342 -20.46 11.18 -14.79
N CYS A 343 -19.51 10.30 -15.09
CA CYS A 343 -18.12 10.67 -15.33
C CYS A 343 -17.88 10.89 -16.82
N ALA A 344 -17.29 12.04 -17.17
CA ALA A 344 -16.90 12.35 -18.55
C ALA A 344 -15.79 11.40 -19.08
N SER A 345 -14.96 10.86 -18.19
CA SER A 345 -13.99 9.81 -18.49
C SER A 345 -13.89 8.84 -17.30
N PRO A 346 -14.44 7.63 -17.38
CA PRO A 346 -14.24 6.61 -16.35
C PRO A 346 -12.77 6.21 -16.26
N GLY A 347 -12.30 5.95 -15.05
CA GLY A 347 -10.92 5.55 -14.78
C GLY A 347 -10.85 4.39 -13.79
N PRO A 348 -9.64 3.89 -13.48
CA PRO A 348 -9.42 2.92 -12.41
C PRO A 348 -10.02 3.39 -11.07
N VAL A 349 -10.51 2.43 -10.26
CA VAL A 349 -11.20 2.70 -8.99
C VAL A 349 -10.35 3.58 -8.06
N ASP A 350 -9.05 3.29 -7.93
CA ASP A 350 -8.13 4.05 -7.10
C ASP A 350 -8.03 5.51 -7.53
N SER A 351 -7.90 5.77 -8.84
CA SER A 351 -7.85 7.12 -9.40
C SER A 351 -9.15 7.89 -9.15
N VAL A 352 -10.30 7.23 -9.32
CA VAL A 352 -11.62 7.83 -9.05
C VAL A 352 -11.78 8.16 -7.56
N MET A 353 -11.29 7.31 -6.67
CA MET A 353 -11.31 7.55 -5.23
C MET A 353 -10.39 8.72 -4.82
N GLU A 354 -9.21 8.85 -5.42
CA GLU A 354 -8.34 10.01 -5.18
C GLU A 354 -9.01 11.31 -5.63
N MET A 355 -9.66 11.31 -6.80
CA MET A 355 -10.41 12.48 -7.29
C MET A 355 -11.53 12.89 -6.34
N LEU A 356 -12.27 11.92 -5.78
CA LEU A 356 -13.27 12.19 -4.74
C LEU A 356 -12.63 12.80 -3.50
N GLY A 357 -11.49 12.26 -3.07
CA GLY A 357 -10.72 12.78 -1.94
C GLY A 357 -10.30 14.24 -2.13
N ASP A 358 -9.76 14.56 -3.30
CA ASP A 358 -9.28 15.90 -3.62
C ASP A 358 -10.44 16.91 -3.79
N GLN A 359 -11.48 16.56 -4.54
CA GLN A 359 -12.65 17.42 -4.76
C GLN A 359 -13.47 17.65 -3.49
N GLY A 360 -13.59 16.61 -2.66
CA GLY A 360 -14.32 16.67 -1.38
C GLY A 360 -13.49 17.25 -0.23
N GLY A 361 -12.19 17.52 -0.44
CA GLY A 361 -11.29 17.92 0.63
C GLY A 361 -11.18 16.88 1.75
N LEU A 362 -11.35 15.60 1.42
CA LEU A 362 -11.37 14.49 2.36
C LEU A 362 -9.95 13.93 2.56
N ASP A 363 -9.61 13.71 3.83
CA ASP A 363 -8.34 13.08 4.18
C ASP A 363 -8.35 11.58 3.83
N ARG A 364 -7.22 11.07 3.38
CA ARG A 364 -7.01 9.65 3.09
C ARG A 364 -5.91 9.17 4.03
N LEU A 365 -6.20 8.12 4.77
CA LEU A 365 -5.33 7.62 5.83
C LEU A 365 -4.68 6.31 5.40
N ALA A 366 -3.55 5.95 5.99
CA ALA A 366 -2.89 4.66 5.79
C ALA A 366 -2.29 4.14 7.09
N ILE A 367 -2.25 2.81 7.26
CA ILE A 367 -1.60 2.14 8.39
C ILE A 367 -0.23 1.62 7.92
N SER A 368 0.83 1.97 8.64
CA SER A 368 2.17 1.36 8.52
C SER A 368 2.49 0.56 9.80
N PRO A 369 3.03 -0.67 9.71
CA PRO A 369 3.23 -1.43 8.48
C PRO A 369 1.91 -1.82 7.81
N SER A 370 1.95 -2.05 6.49
CA SER A 370 0.79 -2.50 5.70
C SER A 370 0.18 -3.78 6.30
N LEU A 371 -1.14 -3.82 6.50
CA LEU A 371 -1.83 -4.97 7.11
C LEU A 371 -2.28 -6.02 6.09
N MET A 372 -2.20 -5.69 4.81
CA MET A 372 -2.51 -6.57 3.69
C MET A 372 -1.32 -6.56 2.71
N GLN A 373 -1.25 -7.56 1.84
CA GLN A 373 -0.29 -7.63 0.74
C GLN A 373 -0.97 -8.14 -0.53
N HIS A 374 -0.66 -7.51 -1.65
CA HIS A 374 -1.13 -7.93 -2.97
C HIS A 374 -0.32 -9.13 -3.47
N VAL A 375 -1.00 -10.21 -3.82
CA VAL A 375 -0.40 -11.49 -4.26
C VAL A 375 -0.88 -11.91 -5.66
N GLY A 376 -1.57 -11.00 -6.36
CA GLY A 376 -2.03 -11.21 -7.72
C GLY A 376 -0.90 -11.18 -8.74
N ALA A 377 -0.58 -12.35 -9.30
CA ALA A 377 0.44 -12.53 -10.34
C ALA A 377 0.12 -11.86 -11.68
N ALA A 378 -1.15 -11.55 -11.94
CA ALA A 378 -1.57 -10.80 -13.11
C ALA A 378 -2.76 -9.91 -12.77
N SER A 379 -2.71 -8.68 -13.29
CA SER A 379 -3.85 -7.78 -13.25
C SER A 379 -4.83 -8.18 -14.35
N TYR A 380 -6.04 -8.61 -13.98
CA TYR A 380 -7.13 -8.84 -14.95
C TYR A 380 -7.62 -7.53 -15.59
N LYS A 381 -7.19 -6.38 -15.04
CA LYS A 381 -7.54 -5.03 -15.49
C LYS A 381 -6.76 -4.59 -16.72
N GLU A 382 -5.85 -5.41 -17.23
CA GLU A 382 -5.10 -5.14 -18.46
C GLU A 382 -5.69 -5.83 -19.68
N ASN A 383 -5.64 -5.16 -20.83
CA ASN A 383 -6.06 -5.74 -22.11
C ASN A 383 -4.86 -6.40 -22.81
N ARG A 384 -4.30 -7.47 -22.24
CA ARG A 384 -3.19 -8.23 -22.84
C ARG A 384 -3.69 -9.42 -23.68
N PRO A 385 -3.01 -9.75 -24.80
CA PRO A 385 -3.37 -10.90 -25.65
C PRO A 385 -3.07 -12.25 -25.00
N SER A 386 -2.10 -12.30 -24.09
CA SER A 386 -1.73 -13.49 -23.33
C SER A 386 -1.20 -13.12 -21.95
N TYR A 387 -1.45 -13.97 -20.97
CA TYR A 387 -0.88 -13.85 -19.63
C TYR A 387 0.16 -14.95 -19.44
N GLN A 388 1.37 -14.56 -19.04
CA GLN A 388 2.42 -15.48 -18.63
C GLN A 388 2.80 -15.15 -17.19
N TRP A 389 3.33 -16.14 -16.49
CA TRP A 389 3.90 -15.91 -15.18
C TRP A 389 5.19 -15.08 -15.32
N GLU A 390 5.07 -13.76 -15.21
CA GLU A 390 6.19 -12.83 -15.31
C GLU A 390 6.74 -12.56 -13.90
N GLY A 391 7.80 -13.27 -13.52
CA GLY A 391 8.48 -13.03 -12.25
C GLY A 391 9.28 -14.23 -11.76
N MET A 392 10.33 -13.97 -10.99
CA MET A 392 11.18 -15.04 -10.45
C MET A 392 10.57 -15.81 -9.29
N TYR A 393 9.47 -15.33 -8.73
CA TYR A 393 8.84 -15.91 -7.55
C TYR A 393 7.43 -16.43 -7.85
N SER A 394 7.04 -17.47 -7.11
CA SER A 394 5.70 -18.07 -7.13
C SER A 394 4.61 -17.20 -6.50
N VAL A 395 4.98 -16.08 -5.89
CA VAL A 395 4.08 -15.04 -5.38
C VAL A 395 4.70 -13.71 -5.73
N HIS A 396 3.96 -12.85 -6.41
CA HIS A 396 4.37 -11.49 -6.72
C HIS A 396 3.14 -10.59 -6.89
N GLY A 397 3.31 -9.31 -6.63
CA GLY A 397 2.31 -8.29 -6.93
C GLY A 397 2.52 -7.76 -8.34
N ALA A 398 1.50 -7.85 -9.19
CA ALA A 398 1.55 -7.32 -10.55
C ALA A 398 2.06 -5.86 -10.59
N HIS A 399 2.89 -5.53 -11.58
CA HIS A 399 3.48 -4.18 -11.78
C HIS A 399 4.37 -3.66 -10.64
N GLY A 400 4.82 -4.55 -9.75
CA GLY A 400 5.56 -4.16 -8.56
C GLY A 400 4.67 -3.49 -7.52
N VAL A 401 3.35 -3.75 -7.56
CA VAL A 401 2.42 -3.35 -6.50
C VAL A 401 2.66 -4.28 -5.31
N TRP A 402 3.69 -3.93 -4.55
CA TRP A 402 4.23 -4.73 -3.45
C TRP A 402 4.56 -3.85 -2.26
N ASN A 403 4.40 -4.39 -1.05
CA ASN A 403 4.81 -3.75 0.19
C ASN A 403 5.97 -4.56 0.80
N VAL A 404 7.17 -3.99 0.76
CA VAL A 404 8.41 -4.62 1.22
C VAL A 404 8.41 -4.74 2.75
N GLU A 405 7.83 -3.78 3.46
CA GLU A 405 7.70 -3.80 4.92
C GLU A 405 6.82 -4.97 5.42
N PHE A 406 5.78 -5.35 4.65
CA PHE A 406 4.94 -6.52 4.94
C PHE A 406 5.78 -7.82 4.99
N GLU A 407 6.79 -7.94 4.14
CA GLU A 407 7.68 -9.11 4.11
C GLU A 407 8.69 -9.17 5.27
N GLY A 408 8.77 -8.11 6.08
CA GLY A 408 9.59 -8.04 7.29
C GLY A 408 8.89 -8.52 8.56
N GLN A 409 7.59 -8.83 8.49
CA GLN A 409 6.84 -9.35 9.65
C GLN A 409 7.16 -10.85 9.80
N SER A 410 7.74 -11.27 10.92
CA SER A 410 7.98 -12.68 11.23
C SER A 410 7.05 -13.16 12.34
#